data_AF-A0A346MWF7-F1
#
_entry.id   AF-A0A346MWF7-F1
#
_cell.length_a   1.000
_cell.length_b   1.000
_cell.length_c   1.000
_cell.angle_alpha   90.00
_cell.angle_beta   90.00
_cell.angle_gamma   90.00
#
_symmetry.space_group_name_H-M   'P 1'
#
loop_
_entity.id
_entity.type
_entity.pdbx_description
1 polymer ?
#
loop_
_entity_poly.entity_id
_entity_poly.type
_entity_poly.pdbx_seq_one_letter_code
_entity_poly.pdbx_strand_id
1 'polypeptide(L)'
;MGARFLRPAVSVACAACRDRDHAMTKGSLPGDPKAAPPSMQQAAHLKRLGLAAGEELRKTVRSTLTDLFAAFVQRLPADFTELAFGASDLQVQHAFGELAMLVAEKGAGWLETYVQRVDEALTGGEAARREVPGEPRNSEAAVQSANAELRAESLHRKTVGELDARVDRLRLLLYIPIYTRAVAPASLVRTLQETATEIGWPASQRQALFQRFDQAVVPQLGQLYESLIASIKVISTAATRASQEGPAQPAAPAPAAAPPPSPPIAPPMPVAPVIKRELVPPPQIDPNTVSMLKNFAGNAIDGAYTDGSLAADLLSLTGPHSIPGVADDQRWVPLQRMSLAGRFINEAIADAMLPEEFRSQHESVRFPVVKSALADSTLFTAATHPINSLVNDLMLKSATSRLTGNAEARRAVERLQQVLVQFDLAPEFVREAMLTQAPIDEAQIQKFFEWKKEEAEARRQAILGEVRRLVMRQVEMATFGRNVPEPAMKFLTSAWGPLLMKRLLQHGAEHDQWKQGLKLMEELIDEVDQPFPDQDTEPWDKLMKTLTDGLIAIGMAAERIAASISGLQAARPGS
;
A
#
# COMPACT_ATOMS: atom_id res chain seq x y z
N MET A 1 -35.37 37.99 -45.46
CA MET A 1 -36.80 37.61 -45.47
C MET A 1 -36.87 36.22 -44.86
N GLY A 2 -37.17 36.02 -43.57
CA GLY A 2 -38.50 36.15 -42.96
C GLY A 2 -39.36 34.94 -43.39
N ALA A 3 -39.98 34.12 -42.56
CA ALA A 3 -40.21 34.12 -41.11
C ALA A 3 -40.81 32.76 -40.68
N ARG A 4 -40.66 32.44 -39.38
CA ARG A 4 -41.67 31.87 -38.44
C ARG A 4 -42.36 30.53 -38.79
N PHE A 5 -42.12 29.48 -37.99
CA PHE A 5 -42.85 29.11 -36.75
C PHE A 5 -44.29 28.63 -36.99
N LEU A 6 -44.62 27.39 -36.56
CA LEU A 6 -45.65 27.07 -35.55
C LEU A 6 -45.95 25.56 -35.46
N ARG A 7 -45.77 24.99 -34.27
CA ARG A 7 -46.53 23.82 -33.76
C ARG A 7 -47.96 24.26 -33.39
N PRO A 8 -48.94 23.33 -33.29
CA PRO A 8 -49.41 22.82 -31.98
C PRO A 8 -49.72 21.29 -32.05
N ALA A 9 -49.56 20.42 -31.04
CA ALA A 9 -50.05 20.33 -29.64
C ALA A 9 -51.54 19.91 -29.51
N VAL A 10 -51.80 19.01 -28.53
CA VAL A 10 -53.08 18.67 -27.82
C VAL A 10 -53.88 17.48 -28.43
N SER A 11 -54.44 16.47 -27.72
CA SER A 11 -54.46 16.00 -26.31
C SER A 11 -55.40 14.75 -26.19
N VAL A 12 -55.46 14.16 -24.99
CA VAL A 12 -56.54 13.32 -24.36
C VAL A 12 -56.53 11.82 -24.74
N ALA A 13 -56.22 10.81 -23.90
CA ALA A 13 -56.58 10.39 -22.52
C ALA A 13 -57.64 9.27 -22.47
N CYS A 14 -57.29 8.14 -21.84
CA CYS A 14 -58.12 7.21 -21.02
C CYS A 14 -57.19 6.10 -20.50
N ALA A 15 -56.77 6.07 -19.23
CA ALA A 15 -57.51 5.82 -17.99
C ALA A 15 -57.91 4.35 -17.76
N ALA A 16 -57.16 3.74 -16.82
CA ALA A 16 -57.57 2.74 -15.83
C ALA A 16 -57.81 1.28 -16.24
N CYS A 17 -56.86 0.43 -15.83
CA CYS A 17 -57.17 -0.79 -15.08
C CYS A 17 -56.24 -0.87 -13.87
N ARG A 18 -56.86 -1.03 -12.70
CA ARG A 18 -56.31 -1.04 -11.35
C ARG A 18 -55.75 -2.41 -10.96
N ASP A 19 -54.78 -2.36 -10.05
CA ASP A 19 -54.46 -3.33 -8.99
C ASP A 19 -53.99 -4.74 -9.35
N ARG A 20 -52.67 -4.94 -9.18
CA ARG A 20 -52.13 -6.05 -8.38
C ARG A 20 -50.70 -5.73 -7.94
N ASP A 21 -50.56 -5.22 -6.72
CA ASP A 21 -49.32 -5.12 -5.99
C ASP A 21 -48.84 -6.52 -5.57
N HIS A 22 -47.65 -6.90 -6.03
CA HIS A 22 -46.80 -7.89 -5.36
C HIS A 22 -45.38 -7.33 -5.31
N ALA A 23 -44.96 -6.99 -4.08
CA ALA A 23 -43.63 -6.58 -3.74
C ALA A 23 -42.65 -7.75 -3.95
N MET A 24 -41.64 -7.55 -4.80
CA MET A 24 -40.41 -8.34 -4.79
C MET A 24 -39.24 -7.41 -4.45
N THR A 25 -38.76 -7.55 -3.22
CA THR A 25 -37.45 -7.12 -2.74
C THR A 25 -36.34 -7.84 -3.53
N LYS A 26 -35.57 -7.11 -4.35
CA LYS A 26 -34.27 -7.57 -4.87
C LYS A 26 -33.17 -7.10 -3.92
N GLY A 27 -32.55 -8.04 -3.21
CA GLY A 27 -31.33 -7.79 -2.43
C GLY A 27 -30.13 -7.54 -3.33
N SER A 28 -29.40 -6.46 -3.06
CA SER A 28 -28.13 -6.14 -3.72
C SER A 28 -27.01 -7.09 -3.28
N LEU A 29 -26.27 -7.60 -4.26
CA LEU A 29 -25.02 -8.34 -4.13
C LEU A 29 -23.83 -7.38 -3.87
N PRO A 30 -22.76 -7.81 -3.17
CA PRO A 30 -21.67 -6.95 -2.73
C PRO A 30 -20.55 -6.83 -3.78
N GLY A 31 -20.30 -5.62 -4.31
CA GLY A 31 -19.17 -5.35 -5.19
C GLY A 31 -19.22 -4.01 -5.94
N ASP A 32 -19.28 -2.88 -5.24
CA ASP A 32 -19.20 -1.53 -5.84
C ASP A 32 -17.83 -0.85 -5.57
N PRO A 33 -17.13 -0.32 -6.58
CA PRO A 33 -15.77 0.24 -6.46
C PRO A 33 -15.72 1.74 -6.07
N LYS A 34 -16.60 2.21 -5.18
CA LYS A 34 -16.79 3.64 -4.83
C LYS A 34 -16.50 3.97 -3.35
N ALA A 35 -15.52 3.31 -2.74
CA ALA A 35 -15.19 3.51 -1.33
C ALA A 35 -14.06 4.55 -1.13
N ALA A 36 -14.39 5.67 -0.48
CA ALA A 36 -13.45 6.71 -0.04
C ALA A 36 -12.36 6.17 0.92
N PRO A 37 -11.18 6.79 1.04
CA PRO A 37 -10.15 6.33 1.98
C PRO A 37 -10.61 6.48 3.43
N PRO A 38 -10.28 5.52 4.31
CA PRO A 38 -10.70 5.56 5.71
C PRO A 38 -10.07 6.76 6.44
N SER A 39 -10.88 7.57 7.11
CA SER A 39 -10.47 8.59 8.09
C SER A 39 -9.56 8.00 9.18
N MET A 40 -8.79 8.82 9.91
CA MET A 40 -7.92 8.32 11.01
C MET A 40 -8.70 7.50 12.06
N GLN A 41 -9.98 7.82 12.29
CA GLN A 41 -10.89 7.06 13.14
C GLN A 41 -11.34 5.74 12.49
N GLN A 42 -11.59 5.72 11.17
CA GLN A 42 -11.84 4.48 10.44
C GLN A 42 -10.59 3.60 10.36
N ALA A 43 -9.39 4.15 10.23
CA ALA A 43 -8.15 3.37 10.27
C ALA A 43 -7.92 2.72 11.65
N ALA A 44 -8.19 3.46 12.73
CA ALA A 44 -8.15 2.91 14.09
C ALA A 44 -9.26 1.86 14.34
N HIS A 45 -10.45 2.07 13.78
CA HIS A 45 -11.56 1.12 13.83
C HIS A 45 -11.25 -0.17 13.05
N LEU A 46 -10.75 -0.04 11.82
CA LEU A 46 -10.30 -1.15 10.97
C LEU A 46 -9.14 -1.92 11.61
N LYS A 47 -8.22 -1.23 12.31
CA LYS A 47 -7.14 -1.87 13.07
C LYS A 47 -7.67 -2.66 14.27
N ARG A 48 -8.67 -2.15 15.01
CA ARG A 48 -9.33 -2.88 16.10
C ARG A 48 -10.12 -4.09 15.58
N LEU A 49 -10.84 -3.93 14.49
CA LEU A 49 -11.54 -5.01 13.80
C LEU A 49 -10.55 -6.07 13.28
N GLY A 50 -9.41 -5.64 12.75
CA GLY A 50 -8.33 -6.54 12.33
C GLY A 50 -7.75 -7.35 13.47
N LEU A 51 -7.46 -6.71 14.61
CA LEU A 51 -6.97 -7.42 15.79
C LEU A 51 -7.99 -8.44 16.33
N ALA A 52 -9.27 -8.07 16.41
CA ALA A 52 -10.35 -8.98 16.82
C ALA A 52 -10.53 -10.14 15.84
N ALA A 53 -10.47 -9.86 14.54
CA ALA A 53 -10.53 -10.86 13.47
C ALA A 53 -9.37 -11.86 13.53
N GLY A 54 -8.15 -11.37 13.77
CA GLY A 54 -6.97 -12.22 13.95
C GLY A 54 -7.09 -13.11 15.19
N GLU A 55 -7.67 -12.60 16.28
CA GLU A 55 -7.92 -13.37 17.50
C GLU A 55 -8.96 -14.47 17.30
N GLU A 56 -10.05 -14.18 16.59
CA GLU A 56 -11.09 -15.19 16.29
C GLU A 56 -10.58 -16.28 15.34
N LEU A 57 -9.77 -15.91 14.36
CA LEU A 57 -9.08 -16.89 13.51
C LEU A 57 -8.15 -17.77 14.35
N ARG A 58 -7.40 -17.17 15.28
CA ARG A 58 -6.51 -17.89 16.19
C ARG A 58 -7.26 -18.91 17.06
N LYS A 59 -8.36 -18.49 17.68
CA LYS A 59 -9.22 -19.39 18.46
C LYS A 59 -9.75 -20.54 17.62
N THR A 60 -10.15 -20.26 16.38
CA THR A 60 -10.65 -21.28 15.44
C THR A 60 -9.56 -22.29 15.09
N VAL A 61 -8.35 -21.83 14.72
CA VAL A 61 -7.19 -22.70 14.45
C VAL A 61 -6.86 -23.54 15.68
N ARG A 62 -6.75 -22.91 16.85
CA ARG A 62 -6.40 -23.56 18.11
C ARG A 62 -7.41 -24.63 18.50
N SER A 63 -8.70 -24.31 18.49
CA SER A 63 -9.78 -25.27 18.82
C SER A 63 -9.76 -26.46 17.87
N THR A 64 -9.75 -26.20 16.56
CA THR A 64 -9.84 -27.26 15.56
C THR A 64 -8.60 -28.16 15.56
N LEU A 65 -7.40 -27.58 15.70
CA LEU A 65 -6.17 -28.38 15.85
C LEU A 65 -6.15 -29.16 17.15
N THR A 66 -6.66 -28.59 18.25
CA THR A 66 -6.76 -29.29 19.53
C THR A 66 -7.66 -30.51 19.39
N ASP A 67 -8.84 -30.37 18.78
CA ASP A 67 -9.79 -31.48 18.60
C ASP A 67 -9.20 -32.58 17.71
N LEU A 68 -8.59 -32.19 16.58
CA LEU A 68 -7.95 -33.13 15.64
C LEU A 68 -6.78 -33.87 16.26
N PHE A 69 -5.88 -33.16 16.94
CA PHE A 69 -4.68 -33.75 17.49
C PHE A 69 -4.96 -34.48 18.82
N ALA A 70 -5.95 -34.05 19.61
CA ALA A 70 -6.41 -34.80 20.79
C ALA A 70 -6.95 -36.17 20.39
N ALA A 71 -7.79 -36.24 19.35
CA ALA A 71 -8.30 -37.51 18.82
C ALA A 71 -7.16 -38.43 18.32
N PHE A 72 -6.11 -37.86 17.72
CA PHE A 72 -4.91 -38.59 17.32
C PHE A 72 -4.12 -39.12 18.53
N VAL A 73 -3.76 -38.24 19.47
CA VAL A 73 -2.96 -38.58 20.66
C VAL A 73 -3.69 -39.59 21.56
N GLN A 74 -5.01 -39.50 21.68
CA GLN A 74 -5.80 -40.46 22.48
C GLN A 74 -5.85 -41.87 21.85
N ARG A 75 -5.75 -41.98 20.51
CA ARG A 75 -5.76 -43.26 19.80
C ARG A 75 -4.40 -43.93 19.76
N LEU A 76 -3.31 -43.16 19.76
CA LEU A 76 -1.95 -43.67 19.65
C LEU A 76 -1.58 -44.77 20.68
N PRO A 77 -1.91 -44.66 21.99
CA PRO A 77 -1.58 -45.72 22.94
C PRO A 77 -2.27 -47.06 22.62
N ALA A 78 -3.53 -47.02 22.18
CA ALA A 78 -4.26 -48.22 21.77
C ALA A 78 -3.66 -48.83 20.49
N ASP A 79 -3.39 -48.00 19.49
CA ASP A 79 -2.78 -48.43 18.22
C ASP A 79 -1.40 -49.08 18.42
N PHE A 80 -0.57 -48.53 19.30
CA PHE A 80 0.74 -49.11 19.63
C PHE A 80 0.63 -50.37 20.48
N THR A 81 -0.36 -50.44 21.37
CA THR A 81 -0.62 -51.64 22.16
C THR A 81 -1.06 -52.80 21.25
N GLU A 82 -1.92 -52.54 20.26
CA GLU A 82 -2.30 -53.53 19.25
C GLU A 82 -1.11 -53.97 18.38
N LEU A 83 -0.26 -53.03 17.96
CA LEU A 83 0.97 -53.35 17.24
C LEU A 83 1.96 -54.16 18.09
N ALA A 84 2.04 -53.88 19.39
CA ALA A 84 2.84 -54.65 20.33
C ALA A 84 2.30 -56.09 20.47
N PHE A 85 0.99 -56.29 20.62
CA PHE A 85 0.40 -57.63 20.70
C PHE A 85 0.53 -58.43 19.40
N GLY A 86 0.51 -57.76 18.24
CA GLY A 86 0.64 -58.40 16.93
C GLY A 86 2.07 -58.71 16.48
N ALA A 87 3.09 -58.19 17.17
CA ALA A 87 4.48 -58.39 16.79
C ALA A 87 5.03 -59.73 17.28
N SER A 88 5.71 -60.49 16.42
CA SER A 88 6.32 -61.78 16.78
C SER A 88 7.65 -61.66 17.55
N ASP A 89 8.29 -60.49 17.48
CA ASP A 89 9.60 -60.21 18.07
C ASP A 89 9.45 -59.46 19.39
N LEU A 90 9.99 -60.04 20.47
CA LEU A 90 9.94 -59.49 21.83
C LEU A 90 10.51 -58.06 21.93
N GLN A 91 11.52 -57.72 21.12
CA GLN A 91 12.09 -56.37 21.11
C GLN A 91 11.12 -55.34 20.51
N VAL A 92 10.40 -55.72 19.47
CA VAL A 92 9.39 -54.87 18.82
C VAL A 92 8.17 -54.72 19.72
N GLN A 93 7.76 -55.79 20.42
CA GLN A 93 6.71 -55.73 21.44
C GLN A 93 7.05 -54.73 22.55
N HIS A 94 8.26 -54.83 23.11
CA HIS A 94 8.73 -53.92 24.15
C HIS A 94 8.80 -52.47 23.66
N ALA A 95 9.33 -52.24 22.45
CA ALA A 95 9.47 -50.89 21.89
C ALA A 95 8.12 -50.19 21.68
N PHE A 96 7.09 -50.90 21.19
CA PHE A 96 5.75 -50.33 21.03
C PHE A 96 5.02 -50.18 22.38
N GLY A 97 5.26 -51.08 23.35
CA GLY A 97 4.76 -50.94 24.71
C GLY A 97 5.30 -49.69 25.43
N GLU A 98 6.59 -49.42 25.31
CA GLU A 98 7.21 -48.20 25.86
C GLU A 98 6.67 -46.93 25.20
N LEU A 99 6.43 -46.95 23.88
CA LEU A 99 5.79 -45.84 23.17
C LEU A 99 4.35 -45.59 23.63
N ALA A 100 3.57 -46.65 23.87
CA ALA A 100 2.22 -46.52 24.40
C ALA A 100 2.21 -45.86 25.78
N MET A 101 3.14 -46.25 26.66
CA MET A 101 3.32 -45.61 27.98
C MET A 101 3.79 -44.16 27.86
N LEU A 102 4.76 -43.87 26.99
CA LEU A 102 5.27 -42.51 26.75
C LEU A 102 4.15 -41.55 26.33
N VAL A 103 3.30 -41.97 25.40
CA VAL A 103 2.16 -41.17 24.94
C VAL A 103 1.07 -41.08 26.00
N ALA A 104 0.83 -42.14 26.79
CA ALA A 104 -0.13 -42.10 27.90
C ALA A 104 0.29 -41.12 29.01
N GLU A 105 1.60 -41.02 29.31
CA GLU A 105 2.14 -40.14 30.35
C GLU A 105 2.29 -38.69 29.87
N LYS A 106 2.82 -38.48 28.66
CA LYS A 106 3.18 -37.13 28.16
C LYS A 106 2.26 -36.58 27.08
N GLY A 107 1.26 -37.34 26.63
CA GLY A 107 0.41 -37.00 25.48
C GLY A 107 -0.36 -35.68 25.65
N ALA A 108 -0.87 -35.39 26.85
CA ALA A 108 -1.60 -34.14 27.10
C ALA A 108 -0.69 -32.89 26.99
N GLY A 109 0.51 -32.94 27.57
CA GLY A 109 1.50 -31.87 27.46
C GLY A 109 2.09 -31.75 26.05
N TRP A 110 2.21 -32.87 25.34
CA TRP A 110 2.64 -32.88 23.94
C TRP A 110 1.63 -32.20 23.02
N LEU A 111 0.33 -32.47 23.20
CA LEU A 111 -0.76 -31.81 22.49
C LEU A 111 -0.71 -30.29 22.67
N GLU A 112 -0.59 -29.82 23.92
CA GLU A 112 -0.52 -28.39 24.22
C GLU A 112 0.69 -27.72 23.56
N THR A 113 1.86 -28.36 23.66
CA THR A 113 3.11 -27.88 23.04
C THR A 113 3.00 -27.83 21.51
N TYR A 114 2.40 -28.85 20.90
CA TYR A 114 2.17 -28.92 19.45
C TYR A 114 1.27 -27.78 18.97
N VAL A 115 0.11 -27.60 19.61
CA VAL A 115 -0.86 -26.57 19.24
C VAL A 115 -0.29 -25.17 19.46
N GLN A 116 0.43 -24.94 20.56
CA GLN A 116 1.08 -23.66 20.85
C GLN A 116 2.11 -23.29 19.76
N ARG A 117 2.91 -24.25 19.29
CA ARG A 117 3.96 -24.00 18.30
C ARG A 117 3.40 -23.70 16.91
N VAL A 118 2.29 -24.32 16.53
CA VAL A 118 1.57 -23.98 15.29
C VAL A 118 0.93 -22.59 15.40
N ASP A 119 0.41 -22.23 16.57
CA ASP A 119 -0.18 -20.92 16.83
C ASP A 119 0.85 -19.77 16.79
N GLU A 120 2.02 -19.97 17.39
CA GLU A 120 3.14 -19.03 17.32
C GLU A 120 3.65 -18.85 15.88
N ALA A 121 3.68 -19.93 15.09
CA ALA A 121 4.05 -19.87 13.68
C ALA A 121 3.03 -19.08 12.82
N LEU A 122 1.73 -19.13 13.17
CA LEU A 122 0.66 -18.41 12.47
C LEU A 122 0.81 -16.88 12.57
N THR A 123 1.41 -16.39 13.66
CA THR A 123 1.55 -14.95 13.97
C THR A 123 2.95 -14.38 13.71
N GLY A 124 3.89 -15.21 13.21
CA GLY A 124 5.24 -14.77 12.83
C GLY A 124 6.29 -14.88 13.95
N GLY A 125 6.08 -15.79 14.92
CA GLY A 125 7.09 -16.18 15.90
C GLY A 125 8.37 -16.75 15.27
N GLU A 126 9.44 -16.88 16.04
CA GLU A 126 10.80 -17.22 15.57
C GLU A 126 10.90 -18.44 14.62
N ALA A 127 9.95 -19.38 14.71
CA ALA A 127 9.85 -20.57 13.85
C ALA A 127 9.57 -20.25 12.36
N ALA A 128 8.91 -19.13 12.05
CA ALA A 128 8.65 -18.68 10.68
C ALA A 128 9.88 -18.03 10.02
N ARG A 129 10.92 -17.67 10.79
CA ARG A 129 12.15 -17.02 10.32
C ARG A 129 13.33 -17.99 10.14
N ARG A 130 13.22 -19.23 10.63
CA ARG A 130 14.24 -20.27 10.42
C ARG A 130 13.97 -21.04 9.13
N GLU A 131 14.16 -20.39 7.99
CA GLU A 131 14.63 -21.09 6.78
C GLU A 131 16.16 -21.01 6.80
N VAL A 132 16.81 -22.04 7.35
CA VAL A 132 18.26 -22.23 7.20
C VAL A 132 18.49 -23.25 6.08
N PRO A 133 19.33 -22.96 5.08
CA PRO A 133 19.65 -23.91 4.04
C PRO A 133 20.61 -25.00 4.53
N GLY A 134 20.27 -26.26 4.26
CA GLY A 134 21.19 -27.37 4.09
C GLY A 134 21.68 -28.09 5.35
N GLU A 135 21.15 -29.28 5.61
CA GLU A 135 21.93 -30.37 6.20
C GLU A 135 21.63 -31.70 5.49
N PRO A 136 22.59 -32.65 5.40
CA PRO A 136 22.51 -33.81 4.53
C PRO A 136 21.51 -34.84 5.10
N ARG A 137 20.41 -35.06 4.39
CA ARG A 137 19.35 -36.02 4.72
C ARG A 137 19.76 -37.45 4.30
N ASN A 138 20.49 -38.16 5.16
CA ASN A 138 20.59 -39.61 5.09
C ASN A 138 19.90 -40.25 6.31
N SER A 139 18.58 -40.36 6.25
CA SER A 139 17.81 -41.32 7.06
C SER A 139 16.50 -41.66 6.34
N GLU A 140 16.07 -42.92 6.34
CA GLU A 140 14.80 -43.36 5.74
C GLU A 140 13.60 -42.56 6.27
N ALA A 141 13.69 -42.04 7.50
CA ALA A 141 12.71 -41.13 8.10
C ALA A 141 12.55 -39.80 7.33
N ALA A 142 13.61 -39.29 6.68
CA ALA A 142 13.55 -38.06 5.90
C ALA A 142 12.88 -38.24 4.53
N VAL A 143 12.99 -39.44 3.94
CA VAL A 143 12.28 -39.79 2.69
C VAL A 143 10.78 -39.94 2.96
N GLN A 144 10.41 -40.48 4.12
CA GLN A 144 9.01 -40.66 4.48
C GLN A 144 8.33 -39.36 4.94
N SER A 145 9.04 -38.48 5.65
CA SER A 145 8.51 -37.14 5.94
C SER A 145 8.26 -36.37 4.64
N ALA A 146 9.16 -36.47 3.66
CA ALA A 146 8.99 -35.86 2.34
C ALA A 146 7.82 -36.49 1.54
N ASN A 147 7.61 -37.80 1.65
CA ASN A 147 6.47 -38.47 1.00
C ASN A 147 5.11 -38.11 1.63
N ALA A 148 5.05 -38.01 2.97
CA ALA A 148 3.87 -37.57 3.71
C ALA A 148 3.53 -36.10 3.36
N GLU A 149 4.55 -35.24 3.32
CA GLU A 149 4.47 -33.85 2.88
C GLU A 149 3.92 -33.74 1.44
N LEU A 150 4.54 -34.44 0.48
CA LEU A 150 4.11 -34.43 -0.93
C LEU A 150 2.68 -34.95 -1.12
N ARG A 151 2.27 -36.01 -0.40
CA ARG A 151 0.90 -36.52 -0.46
C ARG A 151 -0.10 -35.52 0.09
N ALA A 152 0.16 -34.98 1.29
CA ALA A 152 -0.74 -34.04 1.93
C ALA A 152 -0.85 -32.72 1.15
N GLU A 153 0.24 -32.26 0.53
CA GLU A 153 0.23 -31.12 -0.40
C GLU A 153 -0.56 -31.42 -1.68
N SER A 154 -0.42 -32.61 -2.27
CA SER A 154 -1.19 -32.99 -3.46
C SER A 154 -2.70 -33.07 -3.20
N LEU A 155 -3.09 -33.57 -2.02
CA LEU A 155 -4.49 -33.80 -1.65
C LEU A 155 -5.21 -32.48 -1.36
N HIS A 156 -4.53 -31.55 -0.68
CA HIS A 156 -5.13 -30.30 -0.23
C HIS A 156 -4.70 -29.06 -1.01
N ARG A 157 -3.98 -29.22 -2.14
CA ARG A 157 -3.44 -28.12 -2.97
C ARG A 157 -4.49 -27.05 -3.29
N LYS A 158 -5.69 -27.47 -3.70
CA LYS A 158 -6.78 -26.56 -4.08
C LYS A 158 -7.31 -25.78 -2.87
N THR A 159 -7.54 -26.46 -1.75
CA THR A 159 -8.11 -25.88 -0.53
C THR A 159 -7.13 -24.95 0.18
N VAL A 160 -5.83 -25.31 0.19
CA VAL A 160 -4.75 -24.47 0.71
C VAL A 160 -4.57 -23.22 -0.16
N GLY A 161 -4.60 -23.36 -1.49
CA GLY A 161 -4.55 -22.22 -2.40
C GLY A 161 -5.73 -21.26 -2.25
N GLU A 162 -6.93 -21.80 -2.00
CA GLU A 162 -8.12 -20.98 -1.71
C GLU A 162 -8.01 -20.27 -0.35
N LEU A 163 -7.50 -20.97 0.67
CA LEU A 163 -7.24 -20.39 1.98
C LEU A 163 -6.22 -19.24 1.88
N ASP A 164 -5.11 -19.44 1.15
CA ASP A 164 -4.08 -18.43 0.88
C ASP A 164 -4.69 -17.19 0.22
N ALA A 165 -5.45 -17.37 -0.88
CA ALA A 165 -6.08 -16.26 -1.59
C ALA A 165 -7.07 -15.47 -0.71
N ARG A 166 -7.81 -16.15 0.17
CA ARG A 166 -8.78 -15.53 1.08
C ARG A 166 -8.11 -14.82 2.26
N VAL A 167 -7.02 -15.37 2.79
CA VAL A 167 -6.23 -14.72 3.85
C VAL A 167 -5.47 -13.53 3.29
N ASP A 168 -4.93 -13.60 2.08
CA ASP A 168 -4.30 -12.45 1.42
C ASP A 168 -5.30 -11.32 1.17
N ARG A 169 -6.54 -11.65 0.78
CA ARG A 169 -7.63 -10.67 0.70
C ARG A 169 -7.93 -10.04 2.06
N LEU A 170 -7.95 -10.82 3.14
CA LEU A 170 -8.14 -10.34 4.52
C LEU A 170 -6.98 -9.46 4.99
N ARG A 171 -5.75 -9.83 4.65
CA ARG A 171 -4.52 -9.08 4.94
C ARG A 171 -4.54 -7.71 4.28
N LEU A 172 -5.02 -7.64 3.03
CA LEU A 172 -5.21 -6.39 2.29
C LEU A 172 -6.32 -5.51 2.88
N LEU A 173 -7.33 -6.11 3.54
CA LEU A 173 -8.46 -5.39 4.12
C LEU A 173 -8.24 -4.92 5.57
N LEU A 174 -7.54 -5.70 6.39
CA LEU A 174 -7.49 -5.51 7.85
C LEU A 174 -6.07 -5.39 8.45
N TYR A 175 -5.00 -5.43 7.64
CA TYR A 175 -3.60 -5.26 8.09
C TYR A 175 -3.17 -6.23 9.20
N ILE A 176 -3.62 -7.49 9.15
CA ILE A 176 -3.26 -8.53 10.14
C ILE A 176 -2.08 -9.36 9.59
N PRO A 177 -1.00 -9.59 10.37
CA PRO A 177 0.04 -10.55 9.99
C PRO A 177 -0.43 -11.98 10.30
N ILE A 178 -0.97 -12.67 9.29
CA ILE A 178 -1.32 -14.09 9.35
C ILE A 178 -0.50 -14.84 8.31
N TYR A 179 0.25 -15.85 8.73
CA TYR A 179 1.08 -16.70 7.86
C TYR A 179 0.39 -18.05 7.64
N THR A 180 -0.38 -18.17 6.57
CA THR A 180 -1.09 -19.41 6.19
C THR A 180 -0.16 -20.59 5.94
N ARG A 181 1.10 -20.33 5.59
CA ARG A 181 2.15 -21.35 5.51
C ARG A 181 2.38 -22.10 6.83
N ALA A 182 1.99 -21.54 7.98
CA ALA A 182 2.11 -22.20 9.27
C ALA A 182 1.16 -23.40 9.43
N VAL A 183 0.00 -23.37 8.76
CA VAL A 183 -0.97 -24.47 8.74
C VAL A 183 -0.86 -25.34 7.48
N ALA A 184 0.14 -25.07 6.63
CA ALA A 184 0.44 -25.92 5.49
C ALA A 184 0.86 -27.32 5.96
N PRO A 185 0.55 -28.39 5.21
CA PRO A 185 0.86 -29.75 5.63
C PRO A 185 2.34 -29.97 5.95
N ALA A 186 3.25 -29.38 5.17
CA ALA A 186 4.69 -29.37 5.40
C ALA A 186 5.06 -28.87 6.81
N SER A 187 4.50 -27.72 7.18
CA SER A 187 4.75 -27.08 8.48
C SER A 187 4.16 -27.90 9.63
N LEU A 188 2.97 -28.48 9.46
CA LEU A 188 2.34 -29.33 10.48
C LEU A 188 3.16 -30.61 10.74
N VAL A 189 3.70 -31.23 9.70
CA VAL A 189 4.58 -32.41 9.79
C VAL A 189 5.93 -32.04 10.43
N ARG A 190 6.49 -30.87 10.07
CA ARG A 190 7.74 -30.38 10.69
C ARG A 190 7.56 -30.12 12.18
N THR A 191 6.50 -29.42 12.57
CA THR A 191 6.17 -29.16 13.97
C THR A 191 5.91 -30.45 14.75
N LEU A 192 5.30 -31.47 14.11
CA LEU A 192 5.10 -32.78 14.71
C LEU A 192 6.45 -33.45 15.00
N GLN A 193 7.38 -33.42 14.05
CA GLN A 193 8.70 -34.02 14.21
C GLN A 193 9.53 -33.33 15.31
N GLU A 194 9.50 -31.99 15.35
CA GLU A 194 10.21 -31.20 16.36
C GLU A 194 9.68 -31.52 17.76
N THR A 195 8.36 -31.45 17.96
CA THR A 195 7.73 -31.70 19.27
C THR A 195 7.79 -33.17 19.70
N ALA A 196 7.74 -34.13 18.76
CA ALA A 196 7.95 -35.55 19.05
C ALA A 196 9.38 -35.81 19.57
N THR A 197 10.37 -35.12 19.00
CA THR A 197 11.76 -35.26 19.46
C THR A 197 11.94 -34.74 20.88
N GLU A 198 11.23 -33.66 21.24
CA GLU A 198 11.28 -33.04 22.58
C GLU A 198 10.69 -33.92 23.68
N ILE A 199 9.65 -34.71 23.38
CA ILE A 199 9.08 -35.65 24.35
C ILE A 199 9.91 -36.94 24.51
N GLY A 200 10.94 -37.11 23.68
CA GLY A 200 11.85 -38.25 23.70
C GLY A 200 11.46 -39.37 22.72
N TRP A 201 10.78 -39.05 21.61
CA TRP A 201 10.37 -40.08 20.64
C TRP A 201 11.58 -40.75 19.96
N PRO A 202 11.71 -42.10 20.02
CA PRO A 202 12.84 -42.83 19.47
C PRO A 202 12.90 -42.73 17.94
N ALA A 203 14.11 -42.46 17.41
CA ALA A 203 14.32 -42.25 15.97
C ALA A 203 13.92 -43.47 15.11
N SER A 204 14.10 -44.68 15.63
CA SER A 204 13.74 -45.95 14.98
C SER A 204 12.24 -46.12 14.75
N GLN A 205 11.40 -45.43 15.51
CA GLN A 205 9.94 -45.58 15.47
C GLN A 205 9.24 -44.32 14.92
N ARG A 206 9.97 -43.38 14.32
CA ARG A 206 9.39 -42.19 13.67
C ARG A 206 8.51 -42.54 12.48
N GLN A 207 8.84 -43.62 11.77
CA GLN A 207 8.03 -44.13 10.67
C GLN A 207 6.61 -44.47 11.11
N ALA A 208 6.47 -45.17 12.24
CA ALA A 208 5.17 -45.54 12.78
C ALA A 208 4.35 -44.29 13.15
N LEU A 209 4.99 -43.24 13.69
CA LEU A 209 4.33 -41.96 13.99
C LEU A 209 3.77 -41.30 12.72
N PHE A 210 4.57 -41.14 11.68
CA PHE A 210 4.13 -40.49 10.43
C PHE A 210 3.06 -41.30 9.71
N GLN A 211 3.15 -42.64 9.73
CA GLN A 211 2.13 -43.48 9.13
C GLN A 211 0.76 -43.33 9.82
N ARG A 212 0.75 -43.23 11.16
CA ARG A 212 -0.48 -42.98 11.92
C ARG A 212 -1.00 -41.56 11.72
N PHE A 213 -0.11 -40.58 11.61
CA PHE A 213 -0.49 -39.20 11.28
C PHE A 213 -1.12 -39.09 9.88
N ASP A 214 -0.55 -39.76 8.89
CA ASP A 214 -1.09 -39.83 7.51
C ASP A 214 -2.48 -40.49 7.47
N GLN A 215 -2.73 -41.48 8.32
CA GLN A 215 -4.01 -42.19 8.36
C GLN A 215 -5.10 -41.44 9.14
N ALA A 216 -4.72 -40.80 10.25
CA ALA A 216 -5.67 -40.20 11.17
C ALA A 216 -5.89 -38.71 10.93
N VAL A 217 -4.83 -37.94 10.65
CA VAL A 217 -4.86 -36.48 10.63
C VAL A 217 -4.98 -35.92 9.22
N VAL A 218 -4.18 -36.40 8.26
CA VAL A 218 -4.15 -35.88 6.88
C VAL A 218 -5.53 -35.89 6.17
N PRO A 219 -6.39 -36.91 6.31
CA PRO A 219 -7.72 -36.90 5.72
C PRO A 219 -8.65 -35.85 6.33
N GLN A 220 -8.44 -35.51 7.61
CA GLN A 220 -9.26 -34.55 8.35
C GLN A 220 -8.80 -33.10 8.19
N LEU A 221 -7.60 -32.86 7.65
CA LEU A 221 -7.09 -31.51 7.34
C LEU A 221 -8.03 -30.73 6.39
N GLY A 222 -8.80 -31.42 5.55
CA GLY A 222 -9.81 -30.77 4.71
C GLY A 222 -10.86 -30.01 5.54
N GLN A 223 -11.34 -30.62 6.62
CA GLN A 223 -12.33 -30.01 7.53
C GLN A 223 -11.74 -28.83 8.30
N LEU A 224 -10.45 -28.91 8.65
CA LEU A 224 -9.71 -27.78 9.23
C LEU A 224 -9.68 -26.60 8.26
N TYR A 225 -9.29 -26.82 7.00
CA TYR A 225 -9.24 -25.76 6.01
C TYR A 225 -10.63 -25.18 5.69
N GLU A 226 -11.66 -26.02 5.60
CA GLU A 226 -13.05 -25.60 5.40
C GLU A 226 -13.57 -24.75 6.57
N SER A 227 -13.28 -25.15 7.81
CA SER A 227 -13.65 -24.39 9.02
C SER A 227 -12.93 -23.04 9.06
N LEU A 228 -11.67 -23.00 8.67
CA LEU A 228 -10.91 -21.75 8.54
C LEU A 228 -11.49 -20.85 7.45
N ILE A 229 -11.78 -21.40 6.27
CA ILE A 229 -12.43 -20.68 5.18
C ILE A 229 -13.80 -20.12 5.62
N ALA A 230 -14.58 -20.88 6.40
CA ALA A 230 -15.86 -20.46 6.95
C ALA A 230 -15.70 -19.31 7.97
N SER A 231 -14.73 -19.41 8.90
CA SER A 231 -14.44 -18.34 9.85
C SER A 231 -13.99 -17.04 9.15
N ILE A 232 -13.13 -17.16 8.13
CA ILE A 232 -12.69 -16.06 7.27
C ILE A 232 -13.88 -15.45 6.51
N LYS A 233 -14.84 -16.25 6.07
CA LYS A 233 -16.07 -15.76 5.43
C LYS A 233 -16.91 -14.95 6.41
N VAL A 234 -17.09 -15.42 7.64
CA VAL A 234 -17.82 -14.67 8.68
C VAL A 234 -17.11 -13.35 8.98
N ILE A 235 -15.79 -13.38 9.21
CA ILE A 235 -14.96 -12.20 9.46
C ILE A 235 -15.03 -11.20 8.31
N SER A 236 -14.87 -11.66 7.07
CA SER A 236 -14.93 -10.79 5.89
C SER A 236 -16.32 -10.17 5.70
N THR A 237 -17.40 -10.90 5.97
CA THR A 237 -18.76 -10.33 5.93
C THR A 237 -18.99 -9.30 7.03
N ALA A 238 -18.48 -9.53 8.24
CA ALA A 238 -18.55 -8.58 9.35
C ALA A 238 -17.71 -7.33 9.08
N ALA A 239 -16.50 -7.49 8.55
CA ALA A 239 -15.62 -6.39 8.14
C ALA A 239 -16.22 -5.55 7.00
N THR A 240 -16.92 -6.20 6.06
CA THR A 240 -17.63 -5.52 4.97
C THR A 240 -18.82 -4.72 5.50
N ARG A 241 -19.61 -5.27 6.44
CA ARG A 241 -20.70 -4.54 7.10
C ARG A 241 -20.19 -3.35 7.91
N ALA A 242 -19.13 -3.52 8.70
CA ALA A 242 -18.53 -2.44 9.47
C ALA A 242 -17.83 -1.38 8.60
N SER A 243 -17.48 -1.71 7.35
CA SER A 243 -16.99 -0.74 6.37
C SER A 243 -18.14 0.04 5.69
N GLN A 244 -19.34 -0.54 5.64
CA GLN A 244 -20.56 0.08 5.10
C GLN A 244 -21.30 0.93 6.14
N GLU A 245 -21.32 0.47 7.39
CA GLU A 245 -21.72 1.22 8.57
C GLU A 245 -20.55 2.14 8.97
N GLY A 246 -20.47 3.32 8.35
CA GLY A 246 -19.59 4.38 8.82
C GLY A 246 -19.79 4.63 10.33
N PRO A 247 -18.78 5.16 11.04
CA PRO A 247 -18.83 5.26 12.50
C PRO A 247 -20.15 5.89 12.93
N ALA A 248 -20.89 5.21 13.81
CA ALA A 248 -22.06 5.79 14.44
C ALA A 248 -21.66 7.16 14.98
N GLN A 249 -22.37 8.20 14.53
CA GLN A 249 -22.19 9.56 15.03
C GLN A 249 -22.18 9.48 16.56
N PRO A 250 -21.13 9.98 17.23
CA PRO A 250 -21.20 10.16 18.66
C PRO A 250 -22.44 10.99 18.93
N ALA A 251 -23.32 10.49 19.80
CA ALA A 251 -24.38 11.30 20.37
C ALA A 251 -23.76 12.63 20.83
N ALA A 252 -24.44 13.73 20.52
CA ALA A 252 -23.96 15.08 20.73
C ALA A 252 -23.25 15.21 22.09
N PRO A 253 -22.03 15.78 22.15
CA PRO A 253 -21.39 16.00 23.43
C PRO A 253 -22.26 16.96 24.24
N ALA A 254 -22.63 16.54 25.45
CA ALA A 254 -23.08 17.44 26.49
C ALA A 254 -22.07 18.61 26.62
N PRO A 255 -22.49 19.82 27.01
CA PRO A 255 -21.63 21.00 27.01
C PRO A 255 -20.39 20.73 27.88
N ALA A 256 -19.25 20.54 27.21
CA ALA A 256 -17.97 20.35 27.87
C ALA A 256 -17.49 21.71 28.41
N ALA A 257 -17.12 21.70 29.68
CA ALA A 257 -16.51 22.82 30.38
C ALA A 257 -15.25 23.34 29.66
N ALA A 258 -14.95 24.61 29.95
CA ALA A 258 -13.84 25.41 29.43
C ALA A 258 -12.50 24.66 29.30
N PRO A 259 -11.66 25.00 28.29
CA PRO A 259 -10.36 24.40 28.12
C PRO A 259 -9.43 24.75 29.30
N PRO A 260 -8.50 23.86 29.71
CA PRO A 260 -7.50 24.19 30.71
C PRO A 260 -6.53 25.26 30.15
N PRO A 261 -5.96 26.11 31.02
CA PRO A 261 -5.06 27.18 30.61
C PRO A 261 -3.76 26.63 30.01
N SER A 262 -3.31 27.25 28.92
CA SER A 262 -1.99 27.05 28.32
C SER A 262 -0.86 27.26 29.34
N PRO A 263 0.26 26.51 29.28
CA PRO A 263 1.40 26.75 30.15
C PRO A 263 2.03 28.13 29.88
N PRO A 264 2.67 28.75 30.87
CA PRO A 264 3.22 30.09 30.73
C PRO A 264 4.36 30.11 29.71
N ILE A 265 4.30 31.11 28.84
CA ILE A 265 5.38 31.53 27.95
C ILE A 265 6.65 31.75 28.80
N ALA A 266 7.71 31.00 28.50
CA ALA A 266 9.02 31.25 29.09
C ALA A 266 9.48 32.68 28.75
N PRO A 267 10.13 33.40 29.69
CA PRO A 267 10.58 34.76 29.42
C PRO A 267 11.60 34.77 28.26
N PRO A 268 11.62 35.83 27.43
CA PRO A 268 12.58 35.94 26.35
C PRO A 268 13.99 35.95 26.95
N MET A 269 14.84 35.03 26.47
CA MET A 269 16.27 35.12 26.75
C MET A 269 16.81 36.45 26.21
N PRO A 270 17.82 37.06 26.87
CA PRO A 270 18.40 38.30 26.42
C PRO A 270 18.98 38.12 25.01
N VAL A 271 18.49 38.96 24.09
CA VAL A 271 18.99 39.07 22.72
C VAL A 271 20.49 39.36 22.81
N ALA A 272 21.32 38.41 22.34
CA ALA A 272 22.75 38.64 22.19
C ALA A 272 22.95 39.85 21.25
N PRO A 273 23.94 40.72 21.52
CA PRO A 273 24.15 41.89 20.69
C PRO A 273 24.39 41.44 19.25
N VAL A 274 23.60 42.01 18.33
CA VAL A 274 23.75 41.84 16.89
C VAL A 274 25.16 42.29 16.54
N ILE A 275 26.07 41.33 16.42
CA ILE A 275 27.37 41.56 15.79
C ILE A 275 27.03 41.95 14.35
N LYS A 276 27.46 43.14 13.94
CA LYS A 276 27.40 43.61 12.55
C LYS A 276 28.07 42.55 11.67
N ARG A 277 27.27 41.62 11.15
CA ARG A 277 27.72 40.63 10.19
C ARG A 277 27.89 41.39 8.88
N GLU A 278 29.08 41.27 8.29
CA GLU A 278 29.37 41.81 6.97
C GLU A 278 28.25 41.48 5.99
N LEU A 279 27.89 42.50 5.21
CA LEU A 279 26.75 42.57 4.32
C LEU A 279 26.80 41.41 3.31
N VAL A 280 26.17 40.28 3.65
CA VAL A 280 25.78 39.28 2.65
C VAL A 280 24.89 40.02 1.66
N PRO A 281 25.17 39.99 0.34
CA PRO A 281 24.32 40.66 -0.62
C PRO A 281 22.87 40.19 -0.41
N PRO A 282 21.88 41.10 -0.48
CA PRO A 282 20.50 40.75 -0.20
C PRO A 282 20.09 39.54 -1.06
N PRO A 283 19.47 38.52 -0.45
CA PRO A 283 19.11 37.30 -1.16
C PRO A 283 18.21 37.65 -2.35
N GLN A 284 18.59 37.17 -3.54
CA GLN A 284 17.84 37.44 -4.76
C GLN A 284 16.54 36.65 -4.74
N ILE A 285 15.43 37.35 -4.98
CA ILE A 285 14.12 36.72 -5.15
C ILE A 285 14.03 36.10 -6.54
N ASP A 286 13.54 34.86 -6.61
CA ASP A 286 13.46 34.16 -7.88
C ASP A 286 12.41 34.77 -8.83
N PRO A 287 12.57 34.61 -10.16
CA PRO A 287 11.68 35.23 -11.15
C PRO A 287 10.22 34.81 -11.03
N ASN A 288 9.93 33.59 -10.58
CA ASN A 288 8.55 33.11 -10.42
C ASN A 288 7.86 33.84 -9.27
N THR A 289 8.56 34.00 -8.15
CA THR A 289 8.07 34.79 -7.00
C THR A 289 7.89 36.26 -7.38
N VAL A 290 8.81 36.87 -8.13
CA VAL A 290 8.64 38.26 -8.62
C VAL A 290 7.42 38.38 -9.55
N SER A 291 7.22 37.43 -10.46
CA SER A 291 6.09 37.44 -11.40
C SER A 291 4.76 37.27 -10.68
N MET A 292 4.70 36.37 -9.70
CA MET A 292 3.56 36.21 -8.81
C MET A 292 3.23 37.52 -8.09
N LEU A 293 4.21 38.18 -7.47
CA LEU A 293 3.98 39.45 -6.76
C LEU A 293 3.48 40.55 -7.71
N LYS A 294 4.02 40.64 -8.93
CA LYS A 294 3.52 41.60 -9.94
C LYS A 294 2.05 41.39 -10.28
N ASN A 295 1.63 40.13 -10.40
CA ASN A 295 0.24 39.79 -10.67
C ASN A 295 -0.70 40.20 -9.52
N PHE A 296 -0.30 40.00 -8.27
CA PHE A 296 -1.10 40.44 -7.12
C PHE A 296 -1.10 41.96 -6.98
N ALA A 297 0.05 42.62 -7.15
CA ALA A 297 0.19 44.07 -7.04
C ALA A 297 -0.68 44.83 -8.05
N GLY A 298 -0.86 44.28 -9.26
CA GLY A 298 -1.76 44.85 -10.26
C GLY A 298 -3.24 44.87 -9.86
N ASN A 299 -3.64 44.11 -8.84
CA ASN A 299 -5.00 44.03 -8.33
C ASN A 299 -5.20 44.84 -7.03
N ALA A 300 -4.26 45.72 -6.67
CA ALA A 300 -4.40 46.58 -5.50
C ALA A 300 -5.61 47.52 -5.65
N ILE A 301 -6.41 47.65 -4.59
CA ILE A 301 -7.61 48.51 -4.56
C ILE A 301 -7.33 49.71 -3.67
N ASP A 302 -7.70 50.92 -4.12
CA ASP A 302 -7.57 52.14 -3.34
C ASP A 302 -8.51 52.13 -2.11
N GLY A 303 -7.96 52.41 -0.93
CA GLY A 303 -8.73 52.61 0.31
C GLY A 303 -8.79 51.43 1.29
N ALA A 304 -8.21 50.27 0.96
CA ALA A 304 -8.01 49.15 1.90
C ALA A 304 -6.63 48.51 1.68
N TYR A 305 -6.01 47.98 2.74
CA TYR A 305 -4.77 47.23 2.58
C TYR A 305 -5.10 45.81 2.14
N THR A 306 -4.80 45.48 0.90
CA THR A 306 -5.16 44.19 0.29
C THR A 306 -3.93 43.35 0.02
N ASP A 307 -4.13 42.13 -0.44
CA ASP A 307 -3.05 41.28 -0.95
C ASP A 307 -2.24 41.95 -2.07
N GLY A 308 -2.89 42.79 -2.89
CA GLY A 308 -2.19 43.60 -3.88
C GLY A 308 -1.33 44.68 -3.26
N SER A 309 -1.81 45.34 -2.19
CA SER A 309 -1.02 46.32 -1.43
C SER A 309 0.20 45.68 -0.79
N LEU A 310 0.03 44.51 -0.14
CA LEU A 310 1.14 43.74 0.40
C LEU A 310 2.12 43.30 -0.69
N ALA A 311 1.64 42.81 -1.83
CA ALA A 311 2.52 42.41 -2.92
C ALA A 311 3.31 43.58 -3.50
N ALA A 312 2.72 44.78 -3.60
CA ALA A 312 3.39 46.00 -4.04
C ALA A 312 4.48 46.45 -3.04
N ASP A 313 4.18 46.36 -1.74
CA ASP A 313 5.15 46.57 -0.66
C ASP A 313 6.34 45.60 -0.83
N LEU A 314 6.08 44.29 -0.91
CA LEU A 314 7.12 43.27 -1.07
C LEU A 314 7.95 43.44 -2.35
N LEU A 315 7.34 43.86 -3.47
CA LEU A 315 8.08 44.19 -4.70
C LEU A 315 9.00 45.39 -4.49
N SER A 316 8.57 46.40 -3.73
CA SER A 316 9.39 47.58 -3.46
C SER A 316 10.66 47.23 -2.71
N LEU A 317 10.63 46.22 -1.81
CA LEU A 317 11.81 45.69 -1.12
C LEU A 317 12.83 45.05 -2.06
N THR A 318 12.39 44.53 -3.22
CA THR A 318 13.31 43.92 -4.20
C THR A 318 14.10 44.97 -4.99
N GLY A 319 13.65 46.22 -4.99
CA GLY A 319 14.34 47.36 -5.59
C GLY A 319 15.09 48.20 -4.56
N PRO A 320 15.65 49.35 -4.96
CA PRO A 320 16.35 50.27 -4.05
C PRO A 320 15.40 51.06 -3.13
N HIS A 321 14.11 50.74 -3.11
CA HIS A 321 13.08 51.55 -2.46
C HIS A 321 12.78 51.06 -1.03
N SER A 322 12.44 52.00 -0.17
CA SER A 322 12.12 51.80 1.24
C SER A 322 10.62 51.69 1.45
N ILE A 323 10.14 50.69 2.20
CA ILE A 323 8.76 50.69 2.71
C ILE A 323 8.70 51.49 4.02
N PRO A 324 7.66 52.32 4.25
CA PRO A 324 7.39 52.92 5.56
C PRO A 324 7.31 51.89 6.70
N GLY A 325 8.17 52.03 7.71
CA GLY A 325 8.22 51.18 8.90
C GLY A 325 9.28 50.08 8.90
N VAL A 326 9.95 49.83 7.76
CA VAL A 326 11.09 48.90 7.67
C VAL A 326 12.39 49.70 7.68
N ALA A 327 13.17 49.58 8.75
CA ALA A 327 14.50 50.20 8.82
C ALA A 327 15.42 49.62 7.73
N ASP A 328 16.26 50.47 7.11
CA ASP A 328 17.16 50.10 6.00
C ASP A 328 18.02 48.86 6.31
N ASP A 329 18.47 48.72 7.56
CA ASP A 329 19.30 47.64 8.07
C ASP A 329 18.57 46.31 8.27
N GLN A 330 17.22 46.32 8.28
CA GLN A 330 16.38 45.12 8.46
C GLN A 330 15.66 44.66 7.19
N ARG A 331 15.79 45.41 6.08
CA ARG A 331 15.13 45.07 4.79
C ARG A 331 15.47 43.68 4.26
N TRP A 332 16.65 43.18 4.59
CA TRP A 332 17.11 41.88 4.13
C TRP A 332 16.37 40.71 4.80
N VAL A 333 15.73 40.89 5.96
CA VAL A 333 15.06 39.80 6.68
C VAL A 333 13.78 39.33 5.95
N PRO A 334 12.84 40.21 5.56
CA PRO A 334 11.72 39.80 4.71
C PRO A 334 12.19 39.22 3.37
N LEU A 335 13.24 39.79 2.76
CA LEU A 335 13.81 39.27 1.50
C LEU A 335 14.36 37.85 1.67
N GLN A 336 15.06 37.57 2.77
CA GLN A 336 15.55 36.23 3.09
C GLN A 336 14.38 35.25 3.16
N ARG A 337 13.34 35.57 3.93
CA ARG A 337 12.18 34.69 4.10
C ARG A 337 11.42 34.44 2.79
N MET A 338 11.22 35.49 2.00
CA MET A 338 10.61 35.37 0.66
C MET A 338 11.45 34.48 -0.26
N SER A 339 12.77 34.66 -0.28
CA SER A 339 13.68 33.86 -1.11
C SER A 339 13.64 32.37 -0.73
N LEU A 340 13.57 32.08 0.58
CA LEU A 340 13.47 30.72 1.11
C LEU A 340 12.13 30.08 0.74
N ALA A 341 11.02 30.82 0.85
CA ALA A 341 9.70 30.36 0.42
C ALA A 341 9.67 30.08 -1.09
N GLY A 342 10.21 30.98 -1.90
CA GLY A 342 10.31 30.82 -3.34
C GLY A 342 11.15 29.60 -3.73
N ARG A 343 12.31 29.42 -3.10
CA ARG A 343 13.18 28.25 -3.29
C ARG A 343 12.47 26.95 -2.88
N PHE A 344 11.80 26.92 -1.73
CA PHE A 344 11.07 25.76 -1.25
C PHE A 344 10.01 25.30 -2.26
N ILE A 345 9.20 26.23 -2.79
CA ILE A 345 8.18 25.89 -3.78
C ILE A 345 8.78 25.52 -5.13
N ASN A 346 9.84 26.19 -5.57
CA ASN A 346 10.56 25.82 -6.79
C ASN A 346 11.11 24.38 -6.72
N GLU A 347 11.75 24.00 -5.61
CA GLU A 347 12.27 22.64 -5.42
C GLU A 347 11.14 21.60 -5.31
N ALA A 348 10.01 21.95 -4.68
CA ALA A 348 8.86 21.08 -4.59
C ALA A 348 8.23 20.82 -5.98
N ILE A 349 8.05 21.86 -6.81
CA ILE A 349 7.44 21.78 -8.15
C ILE A 349 8.38 21.14 -9.18
N ALA A 350 9.70 21.27 -9.02
CA ALA A 350 10.69 20.70 -9.93
C ALA A 350 10.80 19.16 -9.86
N ASP A 351 10.03 18.49 -9.00
CA ASP A 351 10.05 17.03 -8.91
C ASP A 351 9.51 16.36 -10.17
N ALA A 352 10.36 15.60 -10.87
CA ALA A 352 10.04 14.94 -12.14
C ALA A 352 8.85 13.95 -12.06
N MET A 353 8.48 13.51 -10.85
CA MET A 353 7.32 12.64 -10.64
C MET A 353 5.99 13.39 -10.68
N LEU A 354 6.00 14.73 -10.66
CA LEU A 354 4.79 15.54 -10.70
C LEU A 354 4.22 15.63 -12.12
N PRO A 355 2.89 15.50 -12.29
CA PRO A 355 2.25 15.74 -13.56
C PRO A 355 2.29 17.23 -13.94
N GLU A 356 2.62 17.49 -15.20
CA GLU A 356 2.66 18.83 -15.77
C GLU A 356 1.32 19.56 -15.70
N GLU A 357 0.21 18.81 -15.77
CA GLU A 357 -1.16 19.32 -15.68
C GLU A 357 -1.45 20.11 -14.39
N PHE A 358 -0.71 19.85 -13.31
CA PHE A 358 -0.89 20.53 -12.03
C PHE A 358 0.06 21.72 -11.82
N ARG A 359 0.95 22.05 -12.76
CA ARG A 359 1.97 23.11 -12.55
C ARG A 359 1.34 24.44 -12.15
N SER A 360 0.33 24.90 -12.87
CA SER A 360 -0.39 26.15 -12.56
C SER A 360 -1.03 26.11 -11.16
N GLN A 361 -1.56 24.94 -10.79
CA GLN A 361 -2.18 24.73 -9.48
C GLN A 361 -1.14 24.77 -8.35
N HIS A 362 0.02 24.15 -8.54
CA HIS A 362 1.11 24.21 -7.56
C HIS A 362 1.68 25.62 -7.41
N GLU A 363 1.80 26.37 -8.50
CA GLU A 363 2.23 27.78 -8.45
C GLU A 363 1.28 28.68 -7.65
N SER A 364 -0.03 28.38 -7.64
CA SER A 364 -1.00 29.17 -6.87
C SER A 364 -0.76 29.13 -5.35
N VAL A 365 -0.06 28.11 -4.84
CA VAL A 365 0.28 27.96 -3.41
C VAL A 365 1.44 28.87 -2.99
N ARG A 366 2.19 29.42 -3.95
CA ARG A 366 3.39 30.22 -3.68
C ARG A 366 3.10 31.42 -2.78
N PHE A 367 2.03 32.17 -3.03
CA PHE A 367 1.73 33.38 -2.26
C PHE A 367 1.33 33.10 -0.80
N PRO A 368 0.42 32.14 -0.51
CA PRO A 368 0.17 31.68 0.86
C PRO A 368 1.43 31.25 1.61
N VAL A 369 2.37 30.56 0.94
CA VAL A 369 3.62 30.12 1.55
C VAL A 369 4.57 31.29 1.81
N VAL A 370 4.65 32.26 0.90
CA VAL A 370 5.41 33.51 1.11
C VAL A 370 4.85 34.31 2.28
N LYS A 371 3.52 34.50 2.36
CA LYS A 371 2.86 35.14 3.50
C LYS A 371 3.18 34.44 4.82
N SER A 372 3.13 33.11 4.83
CA SER A 372 3.44 32.29 6.00
C SER A 372 4.91 32.42 6.42
N ALA A 373 5.83 32.39 5.46
CA ALA A 373 7.27 32.60 5.71
C ALA A 373 7.57 33.98 6.32
N LEU A 374 6.85 35.00 5.88
CA LEU A 374 6.97 36.36 6.40
C LEU A 374 6.41 36.51 7.81
N ALA A 375 5.36 35.75 8.15
CA ALA A 375 4.71 35.82 9.47
C ALA A 375 5.33 34.87 10.51
N ASP A 376 5.92 33.74 10.09
CA ASP A 376 6.32 32.65 10.99
C ASP A 376 7.66 32.02 10.58
N SER A 377 8.68 32.12 11.45
CA SER A 377 9.98 31.46 11.27
C SER A 377 9.93 29.94 11.41
N THR A 378 8.92 29.42 12.11
CA THR A 378 8.79 27.99 12.39
C THR A 378 8.56 27.17 11.12
N LEU A 379 8.11 27.82 10.03
CA LEU A 379 8.04 27.21 8.71
C LEU A 379 9.36 26.54 8.28
N PHE A 380 10.51 27.15 8.56
CA PHE A 380 11.82 26.63 8.15
C PHE A 380 12.62 25.99 9.29
N THR A 381 12.14 26.10 10.53
CA THR A 381 12.89 25.65 11.71
C THR A 381 12.21 24.51 12.46
N ALA A 382 10.88 24.39 12.39
CA ALA A 382 10.13 23.33 13.04
C ALA A 382 10.04 22.08 12.15
N ALA A 383 10.19 20.91 12.79
CA ALA A 383 10.09 19.62 12.13
C ALA A 383 8.66 19.27 11.67
N THR A 384 7.62 19.88 12.25
CA THR A 384 6.21 19.54 11.97
C THR A 384 5.35 20.77 11.71
N HIS A 385 5.80 21.65 10.81
CA HIS A 385 5.02 22.82 10.42
C HIS A 385 3.83 22.44 9.51
N PRO A 386 2.59 22.92 9.76
CA PRO A 386 1.41 22.53 9.00
C PRO A 386 1.51 22.76 7.49
N ILE A 387 2.05 23.92 7.08
CA ILE A 387 2.24 24.24 5.65
C ILE A 387 3.25 23.28 4.99
N ASN A 388 4.28 22.83 5.72
CA ASN A 388 5.24 21.86 5.19
C ASN A 388 4.57 20.51 4.95
N SER A 389 3.76 20.05 5.90
CA SER A 389 2.99 18.81 5.76
C SER A 389 2.00 18.91 4.60
N LEU A 390 1.30 20.03 4.48
CA LEU A 390 0.27 20.21 3.46
C LEU A 390 0.86 20.36 2.05
N VAL A 391 2.00 21.05 1.90
CA VAL A 391 2.75 21.07 0.63
C VAL A 391 3.25 19.67 0.28
N ASN A 392 3.81 18.93 1.24
CA ASN A 392 4.27 17.56 0.98
C ASN A 392 3.12 16.63 0.57
N ASP A 393 1.98 16.70 1.26
CA ASP A 393 0.78 15.95 0.94
C ASP A 393 0.24 16.32 -0.45
N LEU A 394 0.22 17.61 -0.80
CA LEU A 394 -0.15 18.08 -2.12
C LEU A 394 0.76 17.45 -3.19
N MET A 395 2.09 17.52 -3.02
CA MET A 395 3.04 16.96 -3.97
C MET A 395 2.89 15.44 -4.11
N LEU A 396 2.76 14.72 -2.99
CA LEU A 396 2.54 13.27 -2.99
C LEU A 396 1.24 12.89 -3.70
N LYS A 397 0.14 13.56 -3.40
CA LYS A 397 -1.16 13.30 -4.04
C LYS A 397 -1.15 13.66 -5.52
N SER A 398 -0.51 14.76 -5.91
CA SER A 398 -0.34 15.11 -7.31
C SER A 398 0.46 14.05 -8.06
N ALA A 399 1.60 13.62 -7.53
CA ALA A 399 2.44 12.59 -8.13
C ALA A 399 1.72 11.24 -8.29
N THR A 400 0.89 10.86 -7.31
CA THR A 400 0.18 9.56 -7.29
C THR A 400 -1.18 9.58 -7.98
N SER A 401 -1.77 10.75 -8.23
CA SER A 401 -3.13 10.89 -8.77
C SER A 401 -3.37 10.16 -10.09
N ARG A 402 -2.34 10.09 -10.95
CA ARG A 402 -2.40 9.46 -12.26
C ARG A 402 -2.18 7.94 -12.24
N LEU A 403 -1.69 7.37 -11.15
CA LEU A 403 -1.32 5.95 -11.08
C LEU A 403 -2.51 5.01 -11.15
N THR A 404 -3.67 5.44 -10.67
CA THR A 404 -4.87 4.60 -10.59
C THR A 404 -6.02 5.10 -11.46
N GLY A 405 -5.84 6.21 -12.18
CA GLY A 405 -6.92 6.83 -12.96
C GLY A 405 -8.09 7.40 -12.14
N ASN A 406 -7.95 7.45 -10.82
CA ASN A 406 -9.07 7.75 -9.93
C ASN A 406 -9.38 9.25 -9.92
N ALA A 407 -10.57 9.63 -10.39
CA ALA A 407 -11.06 11.01 -10.33
C ALA A 407 -11.11 11.58 -8.90
N GLU A 408 -11.27 10.75 -7.88
CA GLU A 408 -11.23 11.17 -6.47
C GLU A 408 -9.84 11.61 -6.04
N ALA A 409 -8.78 11.01 -6.60
CA ALA A 409 -7.41 11.40 -6.31
C ALA A 409 -7.12 12.80 -6.88
N ARG A 410 -7.61 13.10 -8.09
CA ARG A 410 -7.56 14.45 -8.66
C ARG A 410 -8.34 15.46 -7.82
N ARG A 411 -9.57 15.13 -7.42
CA ARG A 411 -10.36 15.99 -6.50
C ARG A 411 -9.71 16.19 -5.13
N ALA A 412 -8.90 15.24 -4.67
CA ALA A 412 -8.16 15.40 -3.42
C ALA A 412 -7.01 16.41 -3.57
N VAL A 413 -6.30 16.40 -4.71
CA VAL A 413 -5.31 17.44 -5.06
C VAL A 413 -5.96 18.82 -5.08
N GLU A 414 -7.07 18.96 -5.78
CA GLU A 414 -7.82 20.23 -5.86
C GLU A 414 -8.26 20.72 -4.47
N ARG A 415 -8.76 19.82 -3.60
CA ARG A 415 -9.15 20.18 -2.23
C ARG A 415 -7.97 20.59 -1.36
N LEU A 416 -6.86 19.87 -1.41
CA LEU A 416 -5.65 20.24 -0.64
C LEU A 416 -5.10 21.59 -1.10
N GLN A 417 -5.12 21.84 -2.40
CA GLN A 417 -4.78 23.14 -2.97
C GLN A 417 -5.75 24.23 -2.49
N GLN A 418 -7.06 23.98 -2.50
CA GLN A 418 -8.04 24.92 -1.97
C GLN A 418 -7.79 25.23 -0.51
N VAL A 419 -7.48 24.23 0.33
CA VAL A 419 -7.14 24.46 1.75
C VAL A 419 -5.88 25.32 1.89
N LEU A 420 -4.85 25.09 1.07
CA LEU A 420 -3.64 25.92 1.07
C LEU A 420 -3.90 27.35 0.62
N VAL A 421 -4.73 27.54 -0.41
CA VAL A 421 -5.08 28.87 -0.91
C VAL A 421 -6.02 29.59 0.04
N GLN A 422 -6.92 28.87 0.71
CA GLN A 422 -7.82 29.39 1.76
C GLN A 422 -7.10 29.63 3.09
N PHE A 423 -5.85 29.20 3.24
CA PHE A 423 -4.98 29.64 4.32
C PHE A 423 -4.62 31.11 4.08
N ASP A 424 -5.61 31.97 4.29
CA ASP A 424 -5.55 33.40 4.00
C ASP A 424 -5.12 34.14 5.25
N LEU A 425 -3.82 34.39 5.36
CA LEU A 425 -3.30 35.34 6.32
C LEU A 425 -3.65 36.75 5.83
N ALA A 426 -4.40 37.50 6.66
CA ALA A 426 -4.75 38.88 6.36
C ALA A 426 -3.49 39.69 6.03
N PRO A 427 -3.49 40.49 4.95
CA PRO A 427 -2.30 41.17 4.48
C PRO A 427 -1.73 42.15 5.53
N GLU A 428 -2.59 42.80 6.31
CA GLU A 428 -2.19 43.67 7.43
C GLU A 428 -1.45 42.91 8.52
N PHE A 429 -1.96 41.73 8.89
CA PHE A 429 -1.31 40.87 9.87
C PHE A 429 0.09 40.46 9.40
N VAL A 430 0.23 40.05 8.13
CA VAL A 430 1.53 39.69 7.56
C VAL A 430 2.48 40.88 7.56
N ARG A 431 1.97 42.07 7.19
CA ARG A 431 2.72 43.32 7.18
C ARG A 431 3.26 43.67 8.56
N GLU A 432 2.46 43.51 9.61
CA GLU A 432 2.90 43.78 10.99
C GLU A 432 3.86 42.70 11.49
N ALA A 433 3.52 41.43 11.27
CA ALA A 433 4.31 40.30 11.73
C ALA A 433 5.74 40.35 11.17
N MET A 434 5.91 40.64 9.87
CA MET A 434 7.22 40.65 9.20
C MET A 434 8.19 41.69 9.78
N LEU A 435 7.68 42.77 10.40
CA LEU A 435 8.52 43.83 11.00
C LEU A 435 9.23 43.38 12.28
N THR A 436 8.72 42.34 12.95
CA THR A 436 9.24 41.85 14.24
C THR A 436 10.03 40.55 14.09
N GLN A 437 10.10 40.01 12.88
CA GLN A 437 10.75 38.75 12.60
C GLN A 437 12.28 38.85 12.68
N ALA A 438 12.89 37.82 13.25
CA ALA A 438 14.33 37.61 13.17
C ALA A 438 14.71 36.89 11.85
N PRO A 439 15.95 37.07 11.36
CA PRO A 439 16.49 36.23 10.30
C PRO A 439 16.63 34.77 10.74
N ILE A 440 16.67 33.89 9.76
CA ILE A 440 16.87 32.45 9.99
C ILE A 440 18.36 32.16 9.81
N ASP A 441 18.92 31.36 10.73
CA ASP A 441 20.32 30.96 10.68
C ASP A 441 20.59 30.09 9.44
N GLU A 442 21.72 30.33 8.79
CA GLU A 442 22.17 29.54 7.63
C GLU A 442 22.24 28.04 7.93
N ALA A 443 22.64 27.65 9.14
CA ALA A 443 22.67 26.24 9.55
C ALA A 443 21.24 25.62 9.59
N GLN A 444 20.24 26.41 9.99
CA GLN A 444 18.84 25.97 9.99
C GLN A 444 18.29 25.89 8.57
N ILE A 445 18.63 26.85 7.70
CA ILE A 445 18.28 26.86 6.28
C ILE A 445 18.82 25.61 5.59
N GLN A 446 20.11 25.32 5.77
CA GLN A 446 20.76 24.16 5.17
C GLN A 446 20.10 22.85 5.63
N LYS A 447 19.89 22.71 6.94
CA LYS A 447 19.22 21.54 7.52
C LYS A 447 17.80 21.35 6.96
N PHE A 448 17.05 22.43 6.78
CA PHE A 448 15.71 22.38 6.20
C PHE A 448 15.73 21.84 4.77
N PHE A 449 16.61 22.36 3.91
CA PHE A 449 16.68 21.92 2.52
C PHE A 449 17.27 20.51 2.35
N GLU A 450 18.21 20.10 3.20
CA GLU A 450 18.67 18.72 3.26
C GLU A 450 17.52 17.77 3.60
N TRP A 451 16.74 18.11 4.63
CA TRP A 451 15.56 17.34 5.00
C TRP A 451 14.51 17.29 3.87
N LYS A 452 14.26 18.41 3.18
CA LYS A 452 13.34 18.43 2.02
C LYS A 452 13.84 17.60 0.84
N LYS A 453 15.15 17.56 0.61
CA LYS A 453 15.74 16.69 -0.39
C LYS A 453 15.57 15.22 -0.05
N GLU A 454 15.79 14.82 1.20
CA GLU A 454 15.57 13.46 1.69
C GLU A 454 14.09 13.06 1.58
N GLU A 455 13.17 13.94 1.97
CA GLU A 455 11.73 13.71 1.87
C GLU A 455 11.27 13.52 0.42
N ALA A 456 11.78 14.35 -0.50
CA ALA A 456 11.50 14.21 -1.93
C ALA A 456 12.03 12.88 -2.50
N GLU A 457 13.24 12.46 -2.10
CA GLU A 457 13.82 11.19 -2.53
C GLU A 457 13.04 9.99 -1.98
N ALA A 458 12.68 10.01 -0.69
CA ALA A 458 11.83 8.98 -0.08
C ALA A 458 10.46 8.88 -0.79
N ARG A 459 9.86 10.01 -1.14
CA ARG A 459 8.63 10.07 -1.93
C ARG A 459 8.80 9.41 -3.30
N ARG A 460 9.88 9.73 -4.04
CA ARG A 460 10.17 9.11 -5.34
C ARG A 460 10.29 7.60 -5.22
N GLN A 461 11.05 7.12 -4.24
CA GLN A 461 11.23 5.68 -4.01
C GLN A 461 9.91 4.98 -3.68
N ALA A 462 9.08 5.58 -2.83
CA ALA A 462 7.75 5.05 -2.51
C ALA A 462 6.85 4.96 -3.76
N ILE A 463 6.84 6.00 -4.60
CA ILE A 463 6.06 6.01 -5.85
C ILE A 463 6.58 4.95 -6.83
N LEU A 464 7.89 4.84 -7.01
CA LEU A 464 8.49 3.82 -7.88
C LEU A 464 8.18 2.39 -7.39
N GLY A 465 8.19 2.18 -6.09
CA GLY A 465 7.79 0.92 -5.46
C GLY A 465 6.32 0.58 -5.76
N GLU A 466 5.43 1.56 -5.61
CA GLU A 466 4.00 1.38 -5.90
C GLU A 466 3.74 1.12 -7.39
N VAL A 467 4.38 1.88 -8.28
CA VAL A 467 4.30 1.68 -9.73
C VAL A 467 4.76 0.28 -10.11
N ARG A 468 5.92 -0.16 -9.59
CA ARG A 468 6.42 -1.53 -9.83
C ARG A 468 5.40 -2.57 -9.38
N ARG A 469 4.84 -2.40 -8.18
CA ARG A 469 3.85 -3.30 -7.61
C ARG A 469 2.57 -3.36 -8.45
N LEU A 470 2.10 -2.22 -8.95
CA LEU A 470 0.95 -2.14 -9.85
C LEU A 470 1.21 -2.86 -11.17
N VAL A 471 2.36 -2.62 -11.80
CA VAL A 471 2.70 -3.29 -13.07
C VAL A 471 2.86 -4.80 -12.88
N MET A 472 3.55 -5.25 -11.82
CA MET A 472 3.72 -6.68 -11.56
C MET A 472 2.38 -7.36 -11.28
N ARG A 473 1.46 -6.70 -10.57
CA ARG A 473 0.09 -7.20 -10.41
C ARG A 473 -0.62 -7.37 -11.76
N GLN A 474 -0.46 -6.43 -12.70
CA GLN A 474 -1.06 -6.57 -14.04
C GLN A 474 -0.47 -7.77 -14.78
N VAL A 475 0.85 -7.97 -14.70
CA VAL A 475 1.51 -9.15 -15.29
C VAL A 475 0.98 -10.43 -14.64
N GLU A 476 0.95 -10.51 -13.31
CA GLU A 476 0.44 -11.67 -12.56
C GLU A 476 -1.02 -11.98 -12.90
N MET A 477 -1.88 -10.96 -12.98
CA MET A 477 -3.28 -11.14 -13.36
C MET A 477 -3.42 -11.64 -14.80
N ALA A 478 -2.60 -11.13 -15.72
CA ALA A 478 -2.63 -11.54 -17.12
C ALA A 478 -2.07 -12.94 -17.36
N THR A 479 -1.14 -13.42 -16.52
CA THR A 479 -0.55 -14.77 -16.62
C THR A 479 -1.24 -15.81 -15.76
N PHE A 480 -2.16 -15.41 -14.87
CA PHE A 480 -2.83 -16.32 -13.95
C PHE A 480 -3.61 -17.42 -14.69
N GLY A 481 -3.29 -18.68 -14.41
CA GLY A 481 -3.96 -19.83 -15.02
C GLY A 481 -3.56 -20.12 -16.47
N ARG A 482 -2.57 -19.40 -17.02
CA ARG A 482 -2.05 -19.56 -18.39
C ARG A 482 -0.67 -20.21 -18.38
N ASN A 483 -0.31 -20.94 -19.43
CA ASN A 483 0.97 -21.60 -19.58
C ASN A 483 1.98 -20.71 -20.32
N VAL A 484 2.54 -19.73 -19.62
CA VAL A 484 3.50 -18.78 -20.19
C VAL A 484 4.93 -19.33 -20.12
N PRO A 485 5.62 -19.52 -21.26
CA PRO A 485 7.01 -20.02 -21.26
C PRO A 485 7.99 -19.09 -20.52
N GLU A 486 9.06 -19.66 -19.97
CA GLU A 486 10.08 -18.90 -19.23
C GLU A 486 10.66 -17.69 -20.00
N PRO A 487 11.00 -17.79 -21.31
CA PRO A 487 11.52 -16.62 -22.02
C PRO A 487 10.48 -15.51 -22.18
N ALA A 488 9.20 -15.86 -22.32
CA ALA A 488 8.11 -14.89 -22.36
C ALA A 488 7.93 -14.20 -20.99
N MET A 489 7.98 -14.97 -19.90
CA MET A 489 7.92 -14.38 -18.56
C MET A 489 9.13 -13.47 -18.27
N LYS A 490 10.32 -13.85 -18.74
CA LYS A 490 11.52 -13.01 -18.66
C LYS A 490 11.39 -11.73 -19.47
N PHE A 491 10.82 -11.79 -20.68
CA PHE A 491 10.52 -10.60 -21.47
C PHE A 491 9.54 -9.66 -20.75
N LEU A 492 8.44 -10.21 -20.23
CA LEU A 492 7.42 -9.45 -19.49
C LEU A 492 7.99 -8.73 -18.26
N THR A 493 8.86 -9.40 -17.49
CA THR A 493 9.43 -8.83 -16.25
C THR A 493 10.60 -7.89 -16.50
N SER A 494 11.48 -8.21 -17.47
CA SER A 494 12.75 -7.51 -17.65
C SER A 494 12.75 -6.45 -18.75
N ALA A 495 11.84 -6.53 -19.73
CA ALA A 495 11.77 -5.58 -20.84
C ALA A 495 10.43 -4.84 -20.86
N TRP A 496 9.32 -5.58 -20.89
CA TRP A 496 7.99 -4.99 -21.02
C TRP A 496 7.53 -4.29 -19.74
N GLY A 497 7.77 -4.89 -18.57
CA GLY A 497 7.44 -4.30 -17.26
C GLY A 497 8.06 -2.90 -17.06
N PRO A 498 9.36 -2.69 -17.29
CA PRO A 498 9.97 -1.36 -17.23
C PRO A 498 9.38 -0.34 -18.22
N LEU A 499 9.06 -0.77 -19.46
CA LEU A 499 8.35 0.07 -20.43
C LEU A 499 7.00 0.50 -19.89
N LEU A 500 6.28 -0.47 -19.33
CA LEU A 500 5.01 -0.26 -18.72
C LEU A 500 5.13 0.76 -17.56
N MET A 501 6.03 0.54 -16.60
CA MET A 501 6.26 1.46 -15.49
C MET A 501 6.53 2.89 -15.98
N LYS A 502 7.36 3.07 -17.02
CA LYS A 502 7.67 4.38 -17.60
C LYS A 502 6.43 5.06 -18.19
N ARG A 503 5.61 4.33 -18.97
CA ARG A 503 4.37 4.88 -19.54
C ARG A 503 3.36 5.26 -18.45
N LEU A 504 3.21 4.43 -17.42
CA LEU A 504 2.35 4.73 -16.27
C LEU A 504 2.81 6.00 -15.54
N LEU A 505 4.12 6.15 -15.34
CA LEU A 505 4.70 7.35 -14.73
C LEU A 505 4.57 8.59 -15.60
N GLN A 506 4.68 8.48 -16.91
CA GLN A 506 4.61 9.64 -17.80
C GLN A 506 3.16 10.09 -18.06
N HIS A 507 2.28 9.13 -18.33
CA HIS A 507 0.95 9.41 -18.87
C HIS A 507 -0.20 9.04 -17.91
N GLY A 508 0.04 8.15 -16.95
CA GLY A 508 -1.00 7.65 -16.05
C GLY A 508 -1.79 6.46 -16.60
N ALA A 509 -2.62 5.88 -15.74
CA ALA A 509 -3.36 4.65 -16.04
C ALA A 509 -4.53 4.83 -17.02
N GLU A 510 -5.08 6.03 -17.15
CA GLU A 510 -6.19 6.28 -18.07
C GLU A 510 -5.76 6.55 -19.51
N HIS A 511 -4.47 6.81 -19.73
CA HIS A 511 -3.97 7.23 -21.03
C HIS A 511 -3.85 6.08 -22.02
N ASP A 512 -4.13 6.34 -23.29
CA ASP A 512 -4.18 5.32 -24.35
C ASP A 512 -2.86 4.56 -24.50
N GLN A 513 -1.72 5.24 -24.38
CA GLN A 513 -0.40 4.59 -24.46
C GLN A 513 -0.16 3.53 -23.37
N TRP A 514 -0.72 3.73 -22.17
CA TRP A 514 -0.67 2.75 -21.09
C TRP A 514 -1.58 1.56 -21.39
N LYS A 515 -2.84 1.85 -21.74
CA LYS A 515 -3.85 0.84 -22.12
C LYS A 515 -3.39 -0.01 -23.32
N GLN A 516 -2.79 0.61 -24.32
CA GLN A 516 -2.21 -0.07 -25.48
C GLN A 516 -1.03 -0.98 -25.07
N GLY A 517 -0.21 -0.55 -24.11
CA GLY A 517 0.88 -1.37 -23.59
C GLY A 517 0.37 -2.64 -22.89
N LEU A 518 -0.73 -2.52 -22.13
CA LEU A 518 -1.41 -3.68 -21.51
C LEU A 518 -2.06 -4.58 -22.56
N LYS A 519 -2.71 -4.01 -23.58
CA LYS A 519 -3.32 -4.79 -24.68
C LYS A 519 -2.28 -5.62 -25.42
N LEU A 520 -1.13 -5.03 -25.77
CA LEU A 520 -0.03 -5.75 -26.43
C LEU A 520 0.57 -6.85 -25.54
N MET A 521 0.55 -6.66 -24.22
CA MET A 521 0.96 -7.69 -23.27
C MET A 521 -0.01 -8.87 -23.27
N GLU A 522 -1.31 -8.60 -23.24
CA GLU A 522 -2.36 -9.63 -23.32
C GLU A 522 -2.29 -10.39 -24.66
N GLU A 523 -2.17 -9.67 -25.79
CA GLU A 523 -1.98 -10.26 -27.12
C GLU A 523 -0.75 -11.17 -27.16
N LEU A 524 0.38 -10.77 -26.55
CA LEU A 524 1.56 -11.62 -26.45
C LEU A 524 1.31 -12.89 -25.64
N ILE A 525 0.63 -12.75 -24.49
CA ILE A 525 0.33 -13.89 -23.63
C ILE A 525 -0.62 -14.87 -24.35
N ASP A 526 -1.63 -14.35 -25.06
CA ASP A 526 -2.57 -15.15 -25.84
C ASP A 526 -1.86 -15.93 -26.95
N GLU A 527 -0.84 -15.36 -27.60
CA GLU A 527 -0.05 -16.04 -28.64
C GLU A 527 0.86 -17.15 -28.09
N VAL A 528 1.48 -16.95 -26.92
CA VAL A 528 2.42 -17.95 -26.35
C VAL A 528 1.72 -19.06 -25.56
N ASP A 529 0.49 -18.85 -25.11
CA ASP A 529 -0.32 -19.84 -24.39
C ASP A 529 -1.04 -20.82 -25.35
N GLN A 530 -1.02 -20.58 -26.66
CA GLN A 530 -1.68 -21.43 -27.65
C GLN A 530 -1.03 -22.82 -27.76
N PRO A 531 -1.77 -23.92 -27.50
CA PRO A 531 -1.21 -25.27 -27.61
C PRO A 531 -0.88 -25.68 -29.05
N PHE A 532 -1.63 -25.13 -30.01
CA PHE A 532 -1.50 -25.37 -31.45
C PHE A 532 -1.57 -24.02 -32.17
N PRO A 533 -0.44 -23.31 -32.29
CA PRO A 533 -0.44 -21.99 -32.90
C PRO A 533 -0.78 -22.08 -34.38
N ASP A 534 -1.46 -21.05 -34.86
CA ASP A 534 -1.84 -20.95 -36.27
C ASP A 534 -0.60 -20.94 -37.17
N GLN A 535 -0.71 -21.53 -38.37
CA GLN A 535 0.41 -21.59 -39.32
C GLN A 535 0.73 -20.21 -39.91
N ASP A 536 -0.20 -19.26 -39.80
CA ASP A 536 0.02 -17.88 -40.18
C ASP A 536 0.94 -17.18 -39.17
N THR A 537 2.09 -16.71 -39.65
CA THR A 537 3.05 -15.96 -38.83
C THR A 537 2.90 -14.45 -38.96
N GLU A 538 2.08 -13.95 -39.90
CA GLU A 538 1.91 -12.51 -40.13
C GLU A 538 1.44 -11.74 -38.87
N PRO A 539 0.46 -12.25 -38.09
CA PRO A 539 0.05 -11.61 -36.84
C PRO A 539 1.17 -11.53 -35.80
N TRP A 540 1.94 -12.61 -35.67
CA TRP A 540 3.07 -12.71 -34.74
C TRP A 540 4.20 -11.75 -35.13
N ASP A 541 4.61 -11.74 -36.39
CA ASP A 541 5.68 -10.86 -36.88
C ASP A 541 5.32 -9.39 -36.70
N LYS A 542 4.05 -9.04 -36.93
CA LYS A 542 3.52 -7.70 -36.68
C LYS A 542 3.52 -7.34 -35.19
N LEU A 543 3.14 -8.28 -34.31
CA LEU A 543 3.20 -8.09 -32.86
C LEU A 543 4.65 -7.86 -32.41
N MET A 544 5.58 -8.71 -32.84
CA MET A 544 7.01 -8.60 -32.51
C MET A 544 7.61 -7.27 -32.96
N LYS A 545 7.25 -6.79 -34.15
CA LYS A 545 7.64 -5.46 -34.63
C LYS A 545 7.08 -4.35 -33.74
N THR A 546 5.81 -4.42 -33.38
CA THR A 546 5.14 -3.43 -32.53
C THR A 546 5.74 -3.38 -31.11
N LEU A 547 6.06 -4.55 -30.53
CA LEU A 547 6.76 -4.64 -29.25
C LEU A 547 8.17 -4.02 -29.34
N THR A 548 8.90 -4.31 -30.42
CA THR A 548 10.23 -3.74 -30.69
C THR A 548 10.19 -2.22 -30.79
N ASP A 549 9.27 -1.66 -31.58
CA ASP A 549 9.08 -0.22 -31.74
C ASP A 549 8.76 0.45 -30.39
N GLY A 550 7.96 -0.22 -29.54
CA GLY A 550 7.68 0.22 -28.19
C GLY A 550 8.93 0.31 -27.31
N LEU A 551 9.81 -0.69 -27.36
CA LEU A 551 11.08 -0.72 -26.61
C LEU A 551 12.09 0.33 -27.12
N ILE A 552 12.12 0.58 -28.43
CA ILE A 552 12.93 1.65 -29.03
C ILE A 552 12.46 3.01 -28.54
N ALA A 553 11.14 3.26 -28.53
CA ALA A 553 10.57 4.55 -28.13
C ALA A 553 10.91 4.95 -26.68
N ILE A 554 11.16 3.97 -25.79
CA ILE A 554 11.57 4.25 -24.42
C ILE A 554 13.10 4.41 -24.25
N GLY A 555 13.89 4.23 -25.30
CA GLY A 555 15.34 4.36 -25.29
C GLY A 555 16.09 3.13 -24.76
N MET A 556 15.51 1.93 -24.88
CA MET A 556 16.21 0.70 -24.49
C MET A 556 17.38 0.43 -25.45
N ALA A 557 18.52 -0.05 -24.93
CA ALA A 557 19.70 -0.33 -25.74
C ALA A 557 19.43 -1.42 -26.79
N ALA A 558 19.89 -1.20 -28.03
CA ALA A 558 19.61 -2.08 -29.17
C ALA A 558 19.99 -3.55 -28.93
N GLU A 559 21.13 -3.81 -28.27
CA GLU A 559 21.57 -5.16 -27.91
C GLU A 559 20.59 -5.87 -26.98
N ARG A 560 20.06 -5.15 -25.98
CA ARG A 560 19.08 -5.69 -25.02
C ARG A 560 17.74 -5.95 -25.70
N ILE A 561 17.33 -5.09 -26.63
CA ILE A 561 16.13 -5.30 -27.44
C ILE A 561 16.29 -6.58 -28.26
N ALA A 562 17.39 -6.71 -29.02
CA ALA A 562 17.67 -7.88 -29.84
C ALA A 562 17.67 -9.19 -29.04
N ALA A 563 18.33 -9.21 -27.88
CA ALA A 563 18.36 -10.38 -26.99
C ALA A 563 16.97 -10.74 -26.44
N SER A 564 16.17 -9.75 -26.06
CA SER A 564 14.83 -9.96 -25.50
C SER A 564 13.84 -10.47 -26.56
N ILE A 565 13.93 -9.93 -27.78
CA ILE A 565 13.10 -10.31 -28.92
C ILE A 565 13.46 -11.71 -29.43
N SER A 566 14.75 -12.02 -29.56
CA SER A 566 15.21 -13.35 -29.98
C SER A 566 14.79 -14.44 -28.99
N GLY A 567 14.89 -14.19 -27.67
CA GLY A 567 14.40 -15.12 -26.66
C GLY A 567 12.89 -15.34 -26.72
N LEU A 568 12.12 -14.32 -27.07
CA LEU A 568 10.67 -14.40 -27.20
C LEU A 568 10.23 -15.16 -28.46
N GLN A 569 10.96 -15.02 -29.57
CA GLN A 569 10.73 -15.78 -30.79
C GLN A 569 10.92 -17.28 -30.57
N ALA A 570 11.96 -17.68 -29.82
CA ALA A 570 12.21 -19.08 -29.46
C ALA A 570 11.17 -19.66 -28.48
N ALA A 571 10.31 -18.83 -27.89
CA ALA A 571 9.29 -19.25 -26.94
C ALA A 571 7.93 -19.55 -27.59
N ARG A 572 7.74 -19.23 -28.87
CA ARG A 572 6.49 -19.54 -29.57
C ARG A 572 6.39 -21.05 -29.76
N PRO A 573 5.30 -21.71 -29.33
CA PRO A 573 5.11 -23.12 -29.62
C PRO A 573 5.17 -23.36 -31.15
N GLY A 574 5.83 -24.44 -31.60
CA GLY A 574 5.87 -24.80 -33.02
C GLY A 574 6.80 -24.00 -33.96
N SER A 575 7.66 -23.11 -33.45
CA SER A 575 8.73 -22.44 -34.22
C SER A 575 10.01 -23.28 -34.35
#